data_AF-A0A3N5SXZ2-F1
#
_entry.id   AF-A0A3N5SXZ2-F1
#
_cell.length_a   1.000
_cell.length_b   1.000
_cell.length_c   1.000
_cell.angle_alpha   90.00
_cell.angle_beta   90.00
_cell.angle_gamma   90.00
#
_symmetry.space_group_name_H-M   'P 1'
#
loop_
_entity.id
_entity.type
_entity.pdbx_description
1 polymer ?
#
loop_
_entity_poly.entity_id
_entity_poly.type
_entity_poly.pdbx_seq_one_letter_code
_entity_poly.pdbx_strand_id
1 'polypeptide(L)'
;MRKWIYSLIAICMALLIAIVAYHRFRVQTKGVFFALFPIFRWVSVEQPILFNHIHHKEVAKLNCTFCHRFVERHRVAGIPNIDLCRACHSSDAISKRPEALKVVEYVKAGKRIPWQRMYELPPHVVFPHWIHIQSSVDCSTCHGITGTKERPVKMVDRNYMEWCVNCHEKRGASTECYACHSS
;
A
#
# COMPACT_ATOMS: atom_id res chain seq x y z
N MET A 1 13.09 -46.40 12.91
CA MET A 1 13.06 -45.39 13.99
C MET A 1 14.13 -44.31 13.84
N ARG A 2 15.43 -44.64 13.72
CA ARG A 2 16.53 -43.66 13.65
C ARG A 2 16.48 -42.69 12.45
N LYS A 3 16.05 -43.15 11.27
CA LYS A 3 15.97 -42.33 10.04
C LYS A 3 15.01 -41.14 10.15
N TRP A 4 13.86 -41.32 10.81
CA TRP A 4 12.88 -40.24 10.98
C TRP A 4 13.38 -39.16 11.94
N ILE A 5 14.14 -39.54 12.99
CA ILE A 5 14.80 -38.61 13.90
C ILE A 5 15.81 -37.74 13.14
N TYR A 6 16.62 -38.33 12.26
CA TYR A 6 17.57 -37.56 11.44
C TYR A 6 16.87 -36.61 10.45
N SER A 7 15.76 -37.04 9.85
CA SER A 7 14.95 -36.17 8.99
C SER A 7 14.33 -35.01 9.77
N LEU A 8 13.83 -35.25 10.98
CA LEU A 8 13.25 -34.21 11.83
C LEU A 8 14.30 -33.21 12.30
N ILE A 9 15.49 -33.69 12.70
CA ILE A 9 16.63 -32.84 13.07
C ILE A 9 17.09 -32.01 11.87
N ALA A 10 17.15 -32.59 10.66
CA ALA A 10 17.52 -31.86 9.46
C ALA A 10 16.50 -30.76 9.11
N ILE A 11 15.21 -31.04 9.25
CA ILE A 11 14.14 -30.05 9.06
C ILE A 11 14.25 -28.94 10.11
N CYS A 12 14.43 -29.29 11.39
CA CYS A 12 14.59 -28.31 12.46
C CYS A 12 15.84 -27.45 12.27
N MET A 13 16.98 -28.02 11.86
CA MET A 13 18.19 -27.25 11.56
C MET A 13 18.01 -26.36 10.34
N ALA A 14 17.34 -26.83 9.28
CA ALA A 14 17.04 -26.01 8.11
C ALA A 14 16.13 -24.82 8.46
N LEU A 15 15.09 -25.05 9.29
CA LEU A 15 14.22 -23.99 9.81
C LEU A 15 14.99 -23.00 10.68
N LEU A 16 15.88 -23.49 11.55
CA LEU A 16 16.65 -22.65 12.46
C LEU A 16 17.71 -21.83 11.72
N ILE A 17 18.36 -22.39 10.69
CA ILE A 17 19.24 -21.66 9.78
C ILE A 17 18.45 -20.62 8.98
N ALA A 18 17.24 -20.94 8.50
CA ALA A 18 16.39 -19.98 7.80
C ALA A 18 15.97 -18.82 8.72
N ILE A 19 15.62 -19.10 9.97
CA ILE A 19 15.29 -18.10 11.00
C ILE A 19 16.52 -17.24 11.31
N VAL A 20 17.70 -17.84 11.53
CA VAL A 20 18.95 -17.10 11.79
C VAL A 20 19.36 -16.27 10.58
N ALA A 21 19.24 -16.79 9.34
CA ALA A 21 19.50 -16.04 8.13
C ALA A 21 18.52 -14.87 7.97
N TYR A 22 17.24 -15.08 8.25
CA TYR A 22 16.20 -14.05 8.25
C TYR A 22 16.49 -12.93 9.26
N HIS A 23 16.99 -13.28 10.45
CA HIS A 23 17.28 -12.29 11.50
C HIS A 23 18.67 -11.65 11.41
N ARG A 24 19.69 -12.34 10.85
CA ARG A 24 21.09 -11.90 10.81
C ARG A 24 21.49 -11.21 9.50
N PHE A 25 20.86 -11.53 8.36
CA PHE A 25 21.06 -10.85 7.08
C PHE A 25 19.89 -9.91 6.79
N ARG A 26 19.85 -8.77 7.50
CA ARG A 26 18.63 -7.96 7.65
C ARG A 26 18.21 -7.13 6.43
N VAL A 27 18.97 -7.10 5.34
CA VAL A 27 18.81 -6.09 4.27
C VAL A 27 18.72 -6.73 2.87
N GLN A 28 19.74 -7.43 2.39
CA GLN A 28 19.72 -8.09 1.05
C GLN A 28 18.71 -9.26 0.90
N THR A 29 18.15 -9.79 1.99
CA THR A 29 17.25 -10.95 1.96
C THR A 29 15.82 -10.60 1.59
N LYS A 30 15.36 -9.36 1.79
CA LYS A 30 13.96 -8.99 1.54
C LYS A 30 13.61 -8.98 0.06
N GLY A 31 14.47 -8.40 -0.77
CA GLY A 31 14.28 -8.38 -2.23
C GLY A 31 14.22 -9.79 -2.82
N VAL A 32 15.17 -10.65 -2.43
CA VAL A 32 15.22 -12.06 -2.86
C VAL A 32 14.01 -12.84 -2.35
N PHE A 33 13.60 -12.63 -1.09
CA PHE A 33 12.42 -13.27 -0.53
C PHE A 33 11.16 -12.94 -1.34
N PHE A 34 10.88 -11.66 -1.59
CA PHE A 34 9.72 -11.27 -2.38
C PHE A 34 9.84 -11.67 -3.86
N ALA A 35 11.04 -11.85 -4.40
CA ALA A 35 11.26 -12.41 -5.73
C ALA A 35 10.83 -13.87 -5.80
N LEU A 36 11.23 -14.69 -4.82
CA LEU A 36 10.87 -16.11 -4.74
C LEU A 36 9.42 -16.33 -4.31
N PHE A 37 8.88 -15.44 -3.48
CA PHE A 37 7.53 -15.56 -2.92
C PHE A 37 6.68 -14.30 -3.19
N PRO A 38 6.24 -14.07 -4.44
CA PRO A 38 5.51 -12.86 -4.83
C PRO A 38 4.14 -12.71 -4.13
N ILE A 39 3.54 -13.80 -3.65
CA ILE A 39 2.27 -13.78 -2.92
C ILE A 39 2.36 -13.02 -1.59
N PHE A 40 3.55 -12.95 -0.96
CA PHE A 40 3.74 -12.24 0.30
C PHE A 40 4.04 -10.74 0.13
N ARG A 41 4.06 -10.22 -1.10
CA ARG A 41 4.35 -8.80 -1.37
C ARG A 41 3.27 -7.84 -0.89
N TRP A 42 2.09 -8.36 -0.54
CA TRP A 42 0.96 -7.56 -0.13
C TRP A 42 0.16 -8.27 0.97
N VAL A 43 -0.60 -7.48 1.72
CA VAL A 43 -1.55 -7.95 2.73
C VAL A 43 -2.90 -7.29 2.50
N SER A 44 -3.99 -8.01 2.80
CA SER A 44 -5.31 -7.40 2.90
C SER A 44 -5.43 -6.71 4.24
N VAL A 45 -6.01 -5.51 4.26
CA VAL A 45 -6.28 -4.77 5.49
C VAL A 45 -7.78 -4.64 5.63
N GLU A 46 -8.31 -5.04 6.79
CA GLU A 46 -9.72 -4.82 7.10
C GLU A 46 -10.00 -3.32 7.21
N GLN A 47 -11.08 -2.88 6.55
CA GLN A 47 -11.49 -1.49 6.47
C GLN A 47 -12.96 -1.38 6.87
N PRO A 48 -13.42 -0.21 7.37
CA PRO A 48 -14.84 -0.01 7.68
C PRO A 48 -15.76 -0.30 6.49
N ILE A 49 -15.26 -0.05 5.28
CA ILE A 49 -15.91 -0.33 4.00
C ILE A 49 -14.88 -0.98 3.09
N LEU A 50 -15.25 -2.06 2.41
CA LEU A 50 -14.39 -2.72 1.42
C LEU A 50 -14.46 -1.95 0.09
N PHE A 51 -13.77 -0.81 0.06
CA PHE A 51 -13.76 0.07 -1.10
C PHE A 51 -13.13 -0.62 -2.32
N ASN A 52 -13.91 -0.75 -3.39
CA ASN A 52 -13.50 -1.41 -4.62
C ASN A 52 -12.91 -0.40 -5.62
N HIS A 53 -11.59 -0.28 -5.65
CA HIS A 53 -10.89 0.61 -6.58
C HIS A 53 -11.07 0.19 -8.05
N ILE A 54 -11.18 -1.11 -8.35
CA ILE A 54 -11.39 -1.61 -9.73
C ILE A 54 -12.68 -1.03 -10.29
N HIS A 55 -13.78 -1.08 -9.53
CA HIS A 55 -15.06 -0.58 -10.01
C HIS A 55 -15.01 0.91 -10.34
N HIS A 56 -14.39 1.71 -9.47
CA HIS A 56 -14.29 3.16 -9.70
C HIS A 56 -13.36 3.50 -10.87
N LYS A 57 -12.25 2.78 -11.03
CA LYS A 57 -11.29 2.99 -12.13
C LYS A 57 -11.81 2.47 -13.46
N GLU A 58 -12.26 1.22 -13.52
CA GLU A 58 -12.54 0.51 -14.76
C GLU A 58 -13.99 0.64 -15.22
N VAL A 59 -14.95 0.68 -14.29
CA VAL A 59 -16.38 0.78 -14.62
C VAL A 59 -16.83 2.23 -14.64
N ALA A 60 -16.56 2.99 -13.57
CA ALA A 60 -16.92 4.40 -13.49
C ALA A 60 -15.93 5.34 -14.21
N LYS A 61 -14.83 4.80 -14.76
CA LYS A 61 -13.82 5.53 -15.55
C LYS A 61 -13.22 6.74 -14.81
N LEU A 62 -13.06 6.63 -13.50
CA LEU A 62 -12.46 7.69 -12.67
C LEU A 62 -10.94 7.50 -12.59
N ASN A 63 -10.20 8.57 -12.82
CA ASN A 63 -8.76 8.61 -12.63
C ASN A 63 -8.39 8.62 -11.13
N CYS A 64 -7.20 8.13 -10.78
CA CYS A 64 -6.70 8.12 -9.40
C CYS A 64 -6.74 9.51 -8.75
N THR A 65 -6.43 10.55 -9.53
CA THR A 65 -6.37 11.96 -9.10
C THR A 65 -7.75 12.57 -8.86
N PHE A 66 -8.83 11.97 -9.35
CA PHE A 66 -10.19 12.41 -9.08
C PHE A 66 -10.49 12.37 -7.57
N CYS A 67 -10.15 11.25 -6.92
CA CYS A 67 -10.29 11.08 -5.48
C CYS A 67 -9.08 11.60 -4.70
N HIS A 68 -7.87 11.32 -5.18
CA HIS A 68 -6.61 11.71 -4.54
C HIS A 68 -6.08 13.05 -5.06
N ARG A 69 -6.95 14.08 -4.99
CA ARG A 69 -6.77 15.38 -5.65
C ARG A 69 -5.53 16.19 -5.25
N PHE A 70 -4.87 15.83 -4.16
CA PHE A 70 -3.71 16.57 -3.65
C PHE A 70 -2.37 15.96 -4.07
N VAL A 71 -2.39 14.81 -4.76
CA VAL A 71 -1.17 14.04 -5.09
C VAL A 71 -0.17 14.83 -5.95
N GLU A 72 -0.65 15.73 -6.80
CA GLU A 72 0.20 16.51 -7.73
C GLU A 72 0.81 17.77 -7.10
N ARG A 73 0.29 18.24 -5.96
CA ARG A 73 0.62 19.56 -5.40
C ARG A 73 1.07 19.55 -3.95
N HIS A 74 0.75 18.51 -3.19
CA HIS A 74 0.99 18.47 -1.75
C HIS A 74 1.85 17.30 -1.33
N ARG A 75 2.31 17.37 -0.08
CA ARG A 75 3.09 16.28 0.51
C ARG A 75 2.26 15.00 0.63
N VAL A 76 0.98 15.13 0.93
CA VAL A 76 0.06 14.01 1.15
C VAL A 76 -1.00 14.02 0.05
N ALA A 77 -1.22 12.88 -0.61
CA ALA A 77 -2.27 12.73 -1.62
C ALA A 77 -3.69 12.95 -1.06
N GLY A 78 -3.87 12.64 0.23
CA GLY A 78 -5.12 12.74 0.96
C GLY A 78 -6.05 11.56 0.69
N ILE A 79 -6.98 11.35 1.62
CA ILE A 79 -8.14 10.48 1.41
C ILE A 79 -9.33 11.42 1.15
N PRO A 80 -10.21 11.12 0.17
CA PRO A 80 -11.34 11.98 -0.15
C PRO A 80 -12.24 12.22 1.06
N ASN A 81 -12.83 13.42 1.13
CA ASN A 81 -13.86 13.72 2.12
C ASN A 81 -15.18 13.02 1.77
N ILE A 82 -16.10 12.99 2.73
CA ILE A 82 -17.40 12.35 2.53
C ILE A 82 -18.22 13.03 1.43
N ASP A 83 -17.99 14.32 1.16
CA ASP A 83 -18.71 15.07 0.15
C ASP A 83 -18.38 14.62 -1.28
N LEU A 84 -17.14 14.18 -1.53
CA LEU A 84 -16.82 13.57 -2.82
C LEU A 84 -17.62 12.28 -3.03
N CYS A 85 -17.81 11.48 -1.98
CA CYS A 85 -18.67 10.30 -2.04
C CYS A 85 -20.13 10.70 -2.25
N ARG A 86 -20.61 11.77 -1.58
CA ARG A 86 -21.98 12.29 -1.68
C ARG A 86 -22.37 12.67 -3.11
N ALA A 87 -21.42 13.10 -3.94
CA ALA A 87 -21.69 13.49 -5.32
C ALA A 87 -22.32 12.37 -6.16
N CYS A 88 -22.07 11.09 -5.82
CA CYS A 88 -22.68 9.94 -6.51
C CYS A 88 -23.47 9.02 -5.56
N HIS A 89 -23.04 8.88 -4.30
CA HIS A 89 -23.65 8.02 -3.28
C HIS A 89 -24.58 8.80 -2.34
N SER A 90 -25.37 9.74 -2.86
CA SER A 90 -26.40 10.46 -2.09
C SER A 90 -27.59 9.57 -1.71
N SER A 91 -27.83 8.51 -2.48
CA SER A 91 -28.86 7.49 -2.28
C SER A 91 -28.37 6.12 -2.77
N ASP A 92 -29.19 5.09 -2.56
CA ASP A 92 -28.96 3.73 -3.04
C ASP A 92 -29.24 3.54 -4.54
N ALA A 93 -29.72 4.59 -5.23
CA ALA A 93 -30.00 4.56 -6.66
C ALA A 93 -28.75 4.18 -7.51
N ILE A 94 -27.56 4.58 -7.05
CA ILE A 94 -26.30 4.28 -7.75
C ILE A 94 -25.90 2.81 -7.62
N SER A 95 -26.21 2.16 -6.49
CA SER A 95 -25.81 0.78 -6.21
C SER A 95 -26.50 0.23 -4.97
N LYS A 96 -27.01 -0.99 -5.08
CA LYS A 96 -27.61 -1.76 -3.98
C LYS A 96 -26.63 -2.73 -3.31
N ARG A 97 -25.34 -2.68 -3.66
CA ARG A 97 -24.33 -3.56 -3.03
C ARG A 97 -24.15 -3.18 -1.55
N PRO A 98 -23.98 -4.15 -0.63
CA PRO A 98 -23.86 -3.87 0.80
C PRO A 98 -22.79 -2.81 1.15
N GLU A 99 -21.62 -2.89 0.54
CA GLU A 99 -20.53 -1.93 0.78
C GLU A 99 -20.85 -0.52 0.28
N ALA A 100 -21.63 -0.38 -0.80
CA ALA A 100 -22.08 0.92 -1.29
C ALA A 100 -23.16 1.52 -0.37
N LEU A 101 -24.06 0.68 0.17
CA LEU A 101 -25.07 1.11 1.13
C LEU A 101 -24.45 1.65 2.41
N LYS A 102 -23.37 1.04 2.92
CA LYS A 102 -22.58 1.59 4.03
C LYS A 102 -22.10 3.01 3.72
N VAL A 103 -21.60 3.29 2.51
CA VAL A 103 -21.18 4.66 2.12
C VAL A 103 -22.36 5.62 2.18
N VAL A 104 -23.53 5.22 1.67
CA VAL A 104 -24.76 6.03 1.72
C VAL A 104 -25.13 6.37 3.17
N GLU A 105 -24.98 5.44 4.12
CA GLU A 105 -25.22 5.70 5.54
C GLU A 105 -24.27 6.78 6.09
N TYR A 106 -22.96 6.69 5.81
CA TYR A 106 -22.01 7.73 6.21
C TYR A 106 -22.31 9.09 5.58
N VAL A 107 -22.70 9.10 4.29
CA VAL A 107 -23.11 10.31 3.56
C VAL A 107 -24.33 10.95 4.20
N LYS A 108 -25.39 10.17 4.48
CA LYS A 108 -26.62 10.65 5.13
C LYS A 108 -26.34 11.17 6.54
N ALA A 109 -25.49 10.50 7.29
CA ALA A 109 -25.08 10.92 8.62
C ALA A 109 -24.13 12.14 8.62
N GLY A 110 -23.60 12.54 7.46
CA GLY A 110 -22.58 13.59 7.37
C GLY A 110 -21.28 13.24 8.09
N LYS A 111 -21.02 11.96 8.33
CA LYS A 111 -19.87 11.47 9.10
C LYS A 111 -18.73 11.07 8.17
N ARG A 112 -17.50 11.33 8.62
CA ARG A 112 -16.31 10.81 7.94
C ARG A 112 -16.24 9.30 8.12
N ILE A 113 -15.87 8.58 7.07
CA ILE A 113 -15.55 7.16 7.17
C ILE A 113 -14.22 7.02 7.93
N PRO A 114 -14.16 6.23 9.02
CA PRO A 114 -12.97 6.10 9.85
C PRO A 114 -11.95 5.14 9.24
N TRP A 115 -11.42 5.49 8.06
CA TRP A 115 -10.46 4.67 7.31
C TRP A 115 -9.24 4.31 8.14
N GLN A 116 -8.83 3.03 8.08
CA GLN A 116 -7.56 2.60 8.62
C GLN A 116 -6.45 3.00 7.65
N ARG A 117 -5.46 3.75 8.14
CA ARG A 117 -4.34 4.22 7.33
C ARG A 117 -3.52 3.02 6.82
N MET A 118 -3.42 2.87 5.50
CA MET A 118 -2.71 1.75 4.88
C MET A 118 -1.20 1.98 4.86
N TYR A 119 -0.79 3.17 4.41
CA TYR A 119 0.61 3.54 4.27
C TYR A 119 0.98 4.62 5.30
N GLU A 120 2.00 4.33 6.07
CA GLU A 120 2.55 5.24 7.07
C GLU A 120 4.07 5.08 7.07
N LEU A 121 4.76 6.19 6.87
CA LEU A 121 6.19 6.29 7.00
C LEU A 121 6.51 6.82 8.40
N PRO A 122 7.71 6.53 8.94
CA PRO A 122 8.13 7.10 10.22
C PRO A 122 8.01 8.64 10.21
N PRO A 123 7.67 9.28 11.35
CA PRO A 123 7.43 10.73 11.40
C PRO A 123 8.61 11.60 10.95
N HIS A 124 9.84 11.08 11.08
CA HIS A 124 11.07 11.74 10.66
C HIS A 124 11.37 11.55 9.15
N VAL A 125 10.40 11.05 8.36
CA VAL A 125 10.52 10.89 6.91
C VAL A 125 9.57 11.85 6.22
N VAL A 126 10.16 12.70 5.38
CA VAL A 126 9.46 13.62 4.49
C VAL A 126 9.28 12.95 3.14
N PHE A 127 8.02 12.72 2.77
CA PHE A 127 7.67 12.13 1.48
C PHE A 127 6.65 13.02 0.77
N PRO A 128 7.09 13.95 -0.10
CA PRO A 128 6.17 14.76 -0.87
C PRO A 128 5.61 13.99 -2.07
N HIS A 129 4.30 13.78 -2.19
CA HIS A 129 3.76 13.10 -3.38
C HIS A 129 4.04 13.88 -4.68
N TRP A 130 3.90 15.21 -4.64
CA TRP A 130 4.00 16.07 -5.82
C TRP A 130 5.29 15.87 -6.62
N ILE A 131 6.45 15.77 -5.98
CA ILE A 131 7.74 15.66 -6.67
C ILE A 131 7.87 14.33 -7.42
N HIS A 132 7.32 13.25 -6.85
CA HIS A 132 7.31 11.94 -7.47
C HIS A 132 6.39 11.90 -8.70
N ILE A 133 5.22 12.53 -8.60
CA ILE A 133 4.30 12.64 -9.74
C ILE A 133 4.87 13.51 -10.85
N GLN A 134 5.47 14.66 -10.52
CA GLN A 134 6.12 15.53 -11.51
C GLN A 134 7.32 14.87 -12.19
N SER A 135 7.95 13.91 -11.50
CA SER A 135 9.03 13.07 -12.03
C SER A 135 8.50 11.83 -12.75
N SER A 136 7.22 11.81 -13.14
CA SER A 136 6.56 10.74 -13.88
C SER A 136 6.71 9.36 -13.23
N VAL A 137 6.70 9.30 -11.90
CA VAL A 137 6.65 8.03 -11.17
C VAL A 137 5.21 7.53 -11.17
N ASP A 138 4.97 6.38 -11.79
CA ASP A 138 3.63 5.77 -11.81
C ASP A 138 3.18 5.36 -10.39
N CYS A 139 1.88 5.50 -10.10
CA CYS A 139 1.26 5.18 -8.82
C CYS A 139 1.55 3.73 -8.38
N SER A 140 1.55 2.78 -9.34
CA SER A 140 1.80 1.36 -9.08
C SER A 140 3.24 1.05 -8.68
N THR A 141 4.18 1.98 -8.92
CA THR A 141 5.56 1.86 -8.41
C THR A 141 5.55 1.74 -6.88
N CYS A 142 4.71 2.51 -6.19
CA CYS A 142 4.65 2.55 -4.72
C CYS A 142 3.39 1.86 -4.15
N HIS A 143 2.28 1.91 -4.87
CA HIS A 143 0.99 1.34 -4.45
C HIS A 143 0.68 -0.01 -5.09
N GLY A 144 1.54 -0.50 -5.99
CA GLY A 144 1.48 -1.83 -6.58
C GLY A 144 0.13 -2.10 -7.24
N ILE A 145 -0.52 -3.16 -6.76
CA ILE A 145 -1.79 -3.67 -7.26
C ILE A 145 -3.03 -2.93 -6.71
N THR A 146 -2.83 -1.74 -6.13
CA THR A 146 -3.94 -0.85 -5.76
C THR A 146 -4.70 -0.47 -7.03
N GLY A 147 -5.99 -0.80 -7.09
CA GLY A 147 -6.79 -0.64 -8.30
C GLY A 147 -6.86 -1.87 -9.22
N THR A 148 -6.20 -2.97 -8.87
CA THR A 148 -6.34 -4.26 -9.57
C THR A 148 -6.82 -5.39 -8.65
N LYS A 149 -7.20 -5.05 -7.40
CA LYS A 149 -7.85 -5.95 -6.44
C LYS A 149 -9.13 -5.32 -5.91
N GLU A 150 -10.16 -6.13 -5.72
CA GLU A 150 -11.44 -5.68 -5.18
C GLU A 150 -11.34 -5.27 -3.71
N ARG A 151 -10.58 -6.02 -2.91
CA ARG A 151 -10.35 -5.70 -1.51
C ARG A 151 -9.20 -4.69 -1.36
N PRO A 152 -9.25 -3.82 -0.34
CA PRO A 152 -8.12 -2.95 -0.01
C PRO A 152 -6.86 -3.75 0.32
N VAL A 153 -5.78 -3.46 -0.39
CA VAL A 153 -4.48 -4.12 -0.26
C VAL A 153 -3.39 -3.11 0.09
N LYS A 154 -2.44 -3.55 0.90
CA LYS A 154 -1.23 -2.80 1.24
C LYS A 154 -0.02 -3.57 0.74
N MET A 155 0.83 -2.90 -0.04
CA MET A 155 2.15 -3.43 -0.41
C MET A 155 3.10 -3.40 0.80
N VAL A 156 3.80 -4.50 1.04
CA VAL A 156 4.76 -4.67 2.16
C VAL A 156 6.19 -4.93 1.69
N ASP A 157 6.38 -5.06 0.38
CA ASP A 157 7.67 -5.30 -0.28
C ASP A 157 8.46 -4.03 -0.63
N ARG A 158 7.93 -2.86 -0.25
CA ARG A 158 8.44 -1.53 -0.60
C ARG A 158 8.17 -0.50 0.50
N ASN A 159 8.55 0.75 0.26
CA ASN A 159 8.40 1.88 1.20
C ASN A 159 9.24 1.75 2.49
N TYR A 160 10.43 1.15 2.36
CA TYR A 160 11.49 1.17 3.37
C TYR A 160 12.74 1.82 2.78
N MET A 161 13.64 2.28 3.65
CA MET A 161 14.80 3.11 3.28
C MET A 161 15.59 2.56 2.09
N GLU A 162 16.03 1.30 2.15
CA GLU A 162 16.78 0.67 1.04
C GLU A 162 16.00 0.66 -0.27
N TRP A 163 14.69 0.38 -0.24
CA TRP A 163 13.86 0.42 -1.46
C TRP A 163 13.79 1.83 -2.06
N CYS A 164 13.64 2.85 -1.22
CA CYS A 164 13.65 4.25 -1.65
C CYS A 164 15.01 4.64 -2.25
N VAL A 165 16.11 4.35 -1.56
CA VAL A 165 17.47 4.64 -2.03
C VAL A 165 17.75 3.95 -3.37
N ASN A 166 17.47 2.65 -3.47
CA ASN A 166 17.65 1.91 -4.72
C ASN A 166 16.80 2.46 -5.88
N CYS A 167 15.60 2.98 -5.58
CA CYS A 167 14.76 3.62 -6.59
C CYS A 167 15.33 4.99 -7.01
N HIS A 168 15.83 5.77 -6.06
CA HIS A 168 16.43 7.07 -6.30
C HIS A 168 17.72 6.95 -7.11
N GLU A 169 18.62 6.03 -6.77
CA GLU A 169 19.86 5.75 -7.51
C GLU A 169 19.57 5.42 -8.98
N LYS A 170 18.61 4.51 -9.24
CA LYS A 170 18.20 4.12 -10.59
C LYS A 170 17.61 5.27 -11.42
N ARG A 171 17.11 6.31 -10.75
CA ARG A 171 16.47 7.47 -11.37
C ARG A 171 17.34 8.73 -11.31
N GLY A 172 18.56 8.65 -10.78
CA GLY A 172 19.44 9.81 -10.58
C GLY A 172 18.87 10.86 -9.62
N ALA A 173 18.01 10.45 -8.68
CA ALA A 173 17.44 11.33 -7.67
C ALA A 173 18.32 11.35 -6.40
N SER A 174 18.15 12.38 -5.58
CA SER A 174 18.95 12.57 -4.37
C SER A 174 18.79 11.39 -3.39
N THR A 175 19.91 10.84 -2.93
CA THR A 175 19.98 9.84 -1.85
C THR A 175 20.51 10.43 -0.54
N GLU A 176 20.68 11.75 -0.50
CA GLU A 176 21.18 12.47 0.66
C GLU A 176 20.22 12.34 1.83
N CYS A 177 20.76 12.19 3.05
CA CYS A 177 19.94 11.94 4.23
C CYS A 177 18.90 13.05 4.46
N TYR A 178 19.30 14.32 4.30
CA TYR A 178 18.45 15.49 4.54
C TYR A 178 17.34 15.66 3.50
N ALA A 179 17.47 15.05 2.31
CA ALA A 179 16.42 15.08 1.30
C ALA A 179 15.17 14.34 1.77
N CYS A 180 15.34 13.31 2.61
CA CYS A 180 14.26 12.48 3.15
C CYS A 180 13.99 12.73 4.63
N HIS A 181 14.99 13.20 5.40
CA HIS A 181 14.93 13.33 6.85
C HIS A 181 15.02 14.78 7.33
N SER A 182 14.29 15.67 6.67
CA SER A 182 14.17 17.07 7.08
C SER A 182 13.13 17.22 8.20
N SER A 183 13.54 17.89 9.27
CA SER A 183 12.67 18.27 10.40
C SER A 183 11.68 19.35 9.98
#